data_AF-A0A926P948-F1
#
_entry.id   AF-A0A926P948-F1
#
_cell.length_a   1.000
_cell.length_b   1.000
_cell.length_c   1.000
_cell.angle_alpha   90.00
_cell.angle_beta   90.00
_cell.angle_gamma   90.00
#
_symmetry.space_group_name_H-M   'P 1'
#
loop_
_entity.id
_entity.type
_entity.pdbx_description
1 polymer ?
#
loop_
_entity_poly.entity_id
_entity_poly.type
_entity_poly.pdbx_seq_one_letter_code
_entity_poly.pdbx_strand_id
1 'polypeptide(L)'
;MTSISSFSITQVPLLNLLQDIKSGKIQVADFQRSWCWDEERITRLIASVSLGFPVGAIMLVEQDNSDVKFKPRLVEDLEHPPVPTALILDGLQRLTTLFMSLLSDQPVQIDRGKRYPPEKHWYYIKIAEALKYPPNKRHEAIMGFSVDEALYRDGEILVDSQTREIEADLSLFPLFQVFNFPEWRSHYCKSWQDNPQKLAMIDEFEATVIKNFEQYQMGVFFLSAELPKESIYYIFEENNKRHSQATEFDWLTASFAAKGFDLRSDWIAREKRLNSHPVLRQLRSMDFLQAIALMANYTQRAQVPSPGSHPQELAKVARSRDVLRLELAEYQQWAEPLSVAFEQMARFLNNQAIYEPNDLPYPMQLVVMAPLFTILGEQVKLNWVYQRLKQWFYCAIVSGSYSRLREAVATKDLLEVAEWINGGEVPSIVREAHLSAEQLQSIVNAGSPIYRTLTAFLRCDVALDFVTAEPIPRSLRSDQKIENHHIFPQQWCKQQGIPPSRYNSIVNRTPLTA
;
A
#
# COMPACT_ATOMS: atom_id res chain seq x y z
N MET A 1 27.93 -12.81 19.63
CA MET A 1 27.05 -12.12 18.68
C MET A 1 27.43 -10.66 18.70
N THR A 2 28.34 -10.26 17.82
CA THR A 2 28.65 -8.85 17.55
C THR A 2 27.35 -8.20 17.09
N SER A 3 26.92 -7.12 17.76
CA SER A 3 25.78 -6.33 17.29
C SER A 3 26.19 -5.68 15.97
N ILE A 4 25.87 -6.33 14.85
CA ILE A 4 25.90 -5.68 13.55
C ILE A 4 24.91 -4.53 13.66
N SER A 5 25.41 -3.30 13.52
CA SER A 5 24.54 -2.12 13.54
C SER A 5 23.55 -2.28 12.41
N SER A 6 22.27 -2.47 12.73
CA SER A 6 21.22 -2.72 11.74
C SER A 6 20.96 -1.53 10.82
N PHE A 7 21.52 -0.38 11.15
CA PHE A 7 21.53 0.83 10.35
C PHE A 7 22.81 1.64 10.60
N SER A 8 23.13 2.56 9.69
CA SER A 8 24.14 3.59 9.89
C SER A 8 23.58 4.97 9.53
N ILE A 9 24.09 6.01 10.20
CA ILE A 9 23.74 7.40 9.93
C ILE A 9 25.02 8.09 9.50
N THR A 10 25.01 8.71 8.33
CA THR A 10 26.18 9.41 7.81
C THR A 10 25.77 10.68 7.08
N GLN A 11 26.74 11.54 6.80
CA GLN A 11 26.60 12.70 5.94
C GLN A 11 27.29 12.40 4.62
N VAL A 12 26.55 12.51 3.51
CA VAL A 12 27.07 12.26 2.17
C VAL A 12 27.00 13.55 1.37
N PRO A 13 28.06 13.93 0.62
CA PRO A 13 28.01 15.06 -0.29
C PRO A 13 26.86 14.90 -1.30
N LEU A 14 26.09 15.96 -1.51
CA LEU A 14 24.94 15.95 -2.41
C LEU A 14 25.35 15.49 -3.82
N LEU A 15 26.44 16.03 -4.35
CA LEU A 15 26.95 15.67 -5.68
C LEU A 15 27.16 14.16 -5.83
N ASN A 16 27.73 13.49 -4.83
CA ASN A 16 27.96 12.05 -4.88
C ASN A 16 26.65 11.28 -4.97
N LEU A 17 25.64 11.65 -4.17
CA LEU A 17 24.31 11.04 -4.24
C LEU A 17 23.67 11.23 -5.62
N LEU A 18 23.77 12.43 -6.20
CA LEU A 18 23.21 12.73 -7.51
C LEU A 18 23.94 11.97 -8.63
N GLN A 19 25.26 11.81 -8.54
CA GLN A 19 26.06 11.01 -9.47
C GLN A 19 25.74 9.52 -9.36
N ASP A 20 25.53 9.01 -8.15
CA ASP A 20 25.11 7.62 -7.94
C ASP A 20 23.70 7.36 -8.48
N ILE A 21 22.80 8.36 -8.48
CA ILE A 21 21.51 8.29 -9.18
C ILE A 21 21.71 8.34 -10.70
N LYS A 22 22.52 9.28 -11.21
CA LYS A 22 22.80 9.43 -12.65
C LYS A 22 23.36 8.14 -13.25
N SER A 23 24.25 7.48 -12.52
CA SER A 23 24.86 6.21 -12.93
C SER A 23 23.99 4.98 -12.68
N GLY A 24 22.84 5.13 -12.02
CA GLY A 24 21.94 4.02 -11.68
C GLY A 24 22.40 3.14 -10.50
N LYS A 25 23.41 3.54 -9.73
CA LYS A 25 23.81 2.82 -8.49
C LYS A 25 22.78 2.98 -7.38
N ILE A 26 22.22 4.19 -7.22
CA ILE A 26 21.07 4.45 -6.35
C ILE A 26 19.82 4.47 -7.23
N GLN A 27 18.88 3.57 -6.94
CA GLN A 27 17.61 3.47 -7.66
C GLN A 27 16.42 3.62 -6.70
N VAL A 28 15.22 3.66 -7.25
CA VAL A 28 13.96 3.75 -6.50
C VAL A 28 13.39 2.35 -6.32
N ALA A 29 12.87 2.00 -5.14
CA ALA A 29 12.11 0.76 -5.00
C ALA A 29 10.74 0.89 -5.70
N ASP A 30 10.32 -0.09 -6.50
CA ASP A 30 9.12 0.00 -7.38
C ASP A 30 7.79 0.21 -6.62
N PHE A 31 7.73 -0.13 -5.32
CA PHE A 31 6.55 0.14 -4.48
C PHE A 31 6.41 1.64 -4.10
N GLN A 32 7.44 2.45 -4.33
CA GLN A 32 7.37 3.90 -4.13
C GLN A 32 6.45 4.52 -5.18
N ARG A 33 5.64 5.49 -4.76
CA ARG A 33 4.87 6.31 -5.70
C ARG A 33 5.78 7.04 -6.69
N SER A 34 5.24 7.39 -7.86
CA SER A 34 5.90 8.29 -8.80
C SER A 34 6.17 9.67 -8.18
N TRP A 35 7.15 10.36 -8.75
CA TRP A 35 7.41 11.75 -8.41
C TRP A 35 6.20 12.63 -8.78
N CYS A 36 5.82 13.57 -7.91
CA CYS A 36 4.59 14.36 -8.04
C CYS A 36 4.67 15.74 -7.33
N TRP A 37 5.80 16.44 -7.48
CA TRP A 37 5.96 17.76 -6.86
C TRP A 37 5.54 18.89 -7.80
N ASP A 38 4.97 19.93 -7.19
CA ASP A 38 4.60 21.18 -7.83
C ASP A 38 5.76 22.19 -7.80
N GLU A 39 5.64 23.25 -8.60
CA GLU A 39 6.63 24.34 -8.71
C GLU A 39 6.99 24.94 -7.33
N GLU A 40 6.00 25.12 -6.45
CA GLU A 40 6.22 25.73 -5.13
C GLU A 40 7.15 24.87 -4.26
N ARG A 41 6.95 23.55 -4.22
CA ARG A 41 7.83 22.65 -3.46
C ARG A 41 9.23 22.58 -4.05
N ILE A 42 9.35 22.59 -5.37
CA ILE A 42 10.63 22.53 -6.07
C ILE A 42 11.46 23.77 -5.76
N THR A 43 10.90 24.98 -5.98
CA THR A 43 11.57 26.25 -5.71
C THR A 43 11.96 26.39 -4.23
N ARG A 44 11.11 25.98 -3.29
CA ARG A 44 11.42 26.00 -1.85
C ARG A 44 12.53 25.04 -1.46
N LEU A 45 12.59 23.85 -2.06
CA LEU A 45 13.67 22.89 -1.81
C LEU A 45 15.01 23.45 -2.29
N ILE A 46 15.06 23.91 -3.53
CA ILE A 46 16.26 24.52 -4.12
C ILE A 46 16.71 25.74 -3.30
N ALA A 47 15.76 26.59 -2.88
CA ALA A 47 16.06 27.74 -2.03
C ALA A 47 16.74 27.33 -0.71
N SER A 48 16.24 26.26 -0.08
CA SER A 48 16.79 25.77 1.18
C SER A 48 18.24 25.28 0.99
N VAL A 49 18.52 24.53 -0.09
CA VAL A 49 19.88 24.09 -0.42
C VAL A 49 20.79 25.29 -0.74
N SER A 50 20.27 26.28 -1.49
CA SER A 50 21.01 27.50 -1.85
C SER A 50 21.44 28.34 -0.63
N LEU A 51 20.73 28.21 0.49
CA LEU A 51 21.02 28.86 1.77
C LEU A 51 21.84 27.97 2.72
N GLY A 52 22.16 26.74 2.32
CA GLY A 52 22.81 25.75 3.20
C GLY A 52 21.91 25.24 4.33
N PHE A 53 20.59 25.40 4.23
CA PHE A 53 19.64 24.96 5.26
C PHE A 53 19.32 23.47 5.13
N PRO A 54 19.14 22.75 6.25
CA PRO A 54 18.87 21.31 6.23
C PRO A 54 17.51 20.99 5.60
N VAL A 55 17.51 20.21 4.53
CA VAL A 55 16.29 19.74 3.83
C VAL A 55 15.76 18.40 4.34
N GLY A 56 16.19 18.00 5.55
CA GLY A 56 15.91 16.71 6.17
C GLY A 56 16.80 15.57 5.64
N ALA A 57 16.77 14.44 6.33
CA ALA A 57 17.53 13.27 5.93
C ALA A 57 16.78 12.42 4.89
N ILE A 58 17.51 11.55 4.19
CA ILE A 58 16.97 10.53 3.30
C ILE A 58 17.25 9.13 3.87
N MET A 59 16.47 8.14 3.44
CA MET A 59 16.65 6.76 3.87
C MET A 59 16.88 5.87 2.66
N LEU A 60 17.95 5.08 2.72
CA LEU A 60 18.35 4.12 1.70
C LEU A 60 18.40 2.72 2.31
N VAL A 61 18.07 1.70 1.52
CA VAL A 61 18.36 0.30 1.88
C VAL A 61 19.43 -0.24 0.96
N GLU A 62 20.50 -0.76 1.56
CA GLU A 62 21.59 -1.40 0.84
C GLU A 62 21.09 -2.65 0.11
N GLN A 63 21.67 -2.92 -1.05
CA GLN A 63 21.48 -4.16 -1.78
C GLN A 63 22.78 -4.96 -1.73
N ASP A 64 22.69 -6.22 -1.30
CA ASP A 64 23.80 -7.15 -1.41
C ASP A 64 23.80 -7.80 -2.81
N ASN A 65 25.00 -7.98 -3.37
CA ASN A 65 25.30 -8.42 -4.75
C ASN A 65 24.73 -9.80 -5.17
N SER A 66 23.86 -10.44 -4.39
CA SER A 66 23.32 -11.76 -4.72
C SER A 66 21.81 -11.81 -4.96
N ASP A 67 21.00 -10.94 -4.36
CA ASP A 67 19.54 -10.91 -4.59
C ASP A 67 18.94 -9.55 -4.22
N VAL A 68 18.45 -8.82 -5.22
CA VAL A 68 17.76 -7.54 -5.01
C VAL A 68 16.42 -7.81 -4.30
N LYS A 69 16.20 -7.19 -3.13
CA LYS A 69 15.01 -7.46 -2.30
C LYS A 69 13.71 -6.90 -2.87
N PHE A 70 13.81 -5.80 -3.61
CA PHE A 70 12.68 -5.07 -4.20
C PHE A 70 13.03 -4.68 -5.61
N LYS A 71 12.10 -4.87 -6.55
CA LYS A 71 12.30 -4.48 -7.94
C LYS A 71 12.76 -3.02 -7.99
N PRO A 72 13.88 -2.72 -8.66
CA PRO A 72 14.37 -1.38 -8.75
C PRO A 72 13.76 -0.67 -9.95
N ARG A 73 13.67 0.65 -9.86
CA ARG A 73 13.18 1.55 -10.89
C ARG A 73 14.12 2.75 -10.98
N LEU A 74 14.54 3.10 -12.18
CA LEU A 74 15.40 4.25 -12.42
C LEU A 74 14.64 5.57 -12.21
N VAL A 75 15.39 6.61 -11.85
CA VAL A 75 14.86 7.99 -11.85
C VAL A 75 14.84 8.56 -13.28
N GLU A 76 15.84 8.21 -14.07
CA GLU A 76 15.99 8.56 -15.49
C GLU A 76 16.41 7.29 -16.26
N ASP A 77 15.86 7.10 -17.46
CA ASP A 77 16.09 5.88 -18.24
C ASP A 77 17.56 5.76 -18.66
N LEU A 78 18.12 4.56 -18.50
CA LEU A 78 19.47 4.19 -18.93
C LEU A 78 19.38 3.00 -19.88
N GLU A 79 20.16 3.00 -20.96
CA GLU A 79 20.21 1.87 -21.91
C GLU A 79 20.68 0.57 -21.22
N HIS A 80 21.66 0.70 -20.32
CA HIS A 80 22.27 -0.40 -19.60
C HIS A 80 22.38 -0.08 -18.10
N PRO A 81 21.28 -0.17 -17.34
CA PRO A 81 21.31 0.15 -15.93
C PRO A 81 22.11 -0.91 -15.16
N PRO A 82 23.01 -0.50 -14.24
CA PRO A 82 23.70 -1.44 -13.39
C PRO A 82 22.76 -2.03 -12.33
N VAL A 83 23.23 -3.10 -11.66
CA VAL A 83 22.58 -3.57 -10.43
C VAL A 83 22.76 -2.49 -9.36
N PRO A 84 21.68 -2.02 -8.70
CA PRO A 84 21.78 -0.96 -7.71
C PRO A 84 22.52 -1.44 -6.46
N THR A 85 23.33 -0.56 -5.87
CA THR A 85 23.95 -0.78 -4.55
C THR A 85 23.03 -0.33 -3.41
N ALA A 86 22.06 0.56 -3.70
CA ALA A 86 21.06 0.97 -2.72
C ALA A 86 19.74 1.39 -3.38
N LEU A 87 18.63 1.25 -2.63
CA LEU A 87 17.31 1.70 -3.03
C LEU A 87 16.78 2.80 -2.11
N ILE A 88 16.15 3.81 -2.71
CA ILE A 88 15.53 4.92 -1.99
C ILE A 88 14.24 4.44 -1.30
N LEU A 89 14.21 4.57 0.03
CA LEU A 89 13.05 4.29 0.88
C LEU A 89 12.38 5.57 1.39
N ASP A 90 13.12 6.63 1.64
CA ASP A 90 12.53 7.94 1.97
C ASP A 90 13.32 9.06 1.32
N GLY A 91 12.63 10.15 1.01
CA GLY A 91 13.23 11.31 0.37
C GLY A 91 13.22 11.26 -1.16
N LEU A 92 12.52 10.30 -1.78
CA LEU A 92 12.39 10.17 -3.24
C LEU A 92 12.09 11.52 -3.90
N GLN A 93 11.06 12.21 -3.44
CA GLN A 93 10.63 13.46 -4.07
C GLN A 93 11.71 14.54 -4.02
N ARG A 94 12.39 14.67 -2.86
CA ARG A 94 13.48 15.63 -2.65
C ARG A 94 14.67 15.31 -3.54
N LEU A 95 15.10 14.05 -3.51
CA LEU A 95 16.32 13.61 -4.18
C LEU A 95 16.16 13.60 -5.71
N THR A 96 14.99 13.17 -6.22
CA THR A 96 14.64 13.29 -7.63
C THR A 96 14.56 14.75 -8.07
N THR A 97 13.94 15.65 -7.28
CA THR A 97 13.91 17.08 -7.62
C THR A 97 15.32 17.67 -7.71
N LEU A 98 16.19 17.39 -6.75
CA LEU A 98 17.58 17.87 -6.78
C LEU A 98 18.36 17.27 -7.95
N PHE A 99 18.17 15.98 -8.24
CA PHE A 99 18.79 15.32 -9.39
C PHE A 99 18.36 15.99 -10.71
N MET A 100 17.06 16.11 -10.95
CA MET A 100 16.53 16.67 -12.19
C MET A 100 16.87 18.16 -12.36
N SER A 101 16.93 18.93 -11.25
CA SER A 101 17.18 20.38 -11.33
C SER A 101 18.68 20.73 -11.41
N LEU A 102 19.57 19.90 -10.87
CA LEU A 102 20.98 20.26 -10.65
C LEU A 102 21.98 19.45 -11.50
N LEU A 103 21.63 18.27 -11.99
CA LEU A 103 22.59 17.35 -12.64
C LEU A 103 22.05 16.63 -13.89
N SER A 104 20.74 16.46 -14.02
CA SER A 104 20.15 15.90 -15.24
C SER A 104 20.28 16.87 -16.40
N ASP A 105 20.49 16.31 -17.60
CA ASP A 105 20.55 17.06 -18.86
C ASP A 105 19.15 17.18 -19.49
N GLN A 106 18.09 16.90 -18.71
CA GLN A 106 16.70 16.97 -19.11
C GLN A 106 15.92 17.98 -18.25
N PRO A 107 14.92 18.67 -18.83
CA PRO A 107 14.05 19.57 -18.08
C PRO A 107 13.19 18.79 -17.06
N VAL A 108 12.90 19.44 -15.94
CA VAL A 108 12.09 18.86 -14.87
C VAL A 108 10.63 18.81 -15.30
N GLN A 109 10.05 17.62 -15.38
CA GLN A 109 8.62 17.47 -15.61
C GLN A 109 7.85 17.83 -14.33
N ILE A 110 6.84 18.69 -14.37
CA ILE A 110 6.07 19.17 -13.22
C ILE A 110 4.66 18.60 -13.22
N ASP A 111 4.18 18.18 -12.05
CA ASP A 111 2.79 17.76 -11.84
C ASP A 111 1.88 18.98 -11.58
N ARG A 112 0.95 19.26 -12.50
CA ARG A 112 -0.07 20.33 -12.36
C ARG A 112 -1.42 19.80 -11.86
N GLY A 113 -1.43 18.57 -11.35
CA GLY A 113 -2.63 17.86 -10.90
C GLY A 113 -3.50 17.37 -12.06
N LYS A 114 -4.61 16.71 -11.73
CA LYS A 114 -5.48 16.03 -12.72
C LYS A 114 -6.12 16.93 -13.79
N ARG A 115 -6.07 18.25 -13.64
CA ARG A 115 -6.78 19.21 -14.52
C ARG A 115 -5.93 19.71 -15.68
N TYR A 116 -4.60 19.61 -15.59
CA TYR A 116 -3.69 20.18 -16.57
C TYR A 116 -2.65 19.15 -16.99
N PRO A 117 -2.21 19.16 -18.26
CA PRO A 117 -1.12 18.30 -18.69
C PRO A 117 0.17 18.63 -17.92
N PRO A 118 1.07 17.66 -17.74
CA PRO A 118 2.39 17.94 -17.17
C PRO A 118 3.19 18.86 -18.09
N GLU A 119 3.95 19.77 -17.48
CA GLU A 119 4.84 20.72 -18.18
C GLU A 119 6.30 20.36 -17.89
N LYS A 120 7.22 20.81 -18.74
CA LYS A 120 8.66 20.57 -18.59
C LYS A 120 9.37 21.89 -18.37
N HIS A 121 10.07 22.07 -17.25
CA HIS A 121 10.70 23.33 -16.89
C HIS A 121 12.22 23.20 -16.73
N TRP A 122 12.95 24.21 -17.18
CA TRP A 122 14.33 24.47 -16.78
C TRP A 122 14.34 25.47 -15.63
N TYR A 123 15.11 25.18 -14.58
CA TYR A 123 15.18 26.02 -13.40
C TYR A 123 16.41 26.92 -13.37
N TYR A 124 16.21 28.17 -13.01
CA TYR A 124 17.23 29.21 -12.96
C TYR A 124 17.19 29.95 -11.63
N ILE A 125 18.35 30.46 -11.21
CA ILE A 125 18.46 31.44 -10.12
C ILE A 125 18.72 32.82 -10.71
N LYS A 126 17.90 33.81 -10.35
CA LYS A 126 18.22 35.21 -10.57
C LYS A 126 19.29 35.66 -9.59
N ILE A 127 20.50 35.94 -10.08
CA ILE A 127 21.66 36.21 -9.22
C ILE A 127 21.42 37.41 -8.30
N ALA A 128 20.98 38.54 -8.85
CA ALA A 128 20.76 39.76 -8.08
C ALA A 128 19.66 39.60 -7.00
N GLU A 129 18.58 38.90 -7.33
CA GLU A 129 17.50 38.64 -6.37
C GLU A 129 17.95 37.65 -5.29
N ALA A 130 18.69 36.60 -5.66
CA ALA A 130 19.24 35.65 -4.70
C ALA A 130 20.16 36.34 -3.69
N LEU A 131 21.04 37.24 -4.13
CA LEU A 131 21.94 37.97 -3.21
C LEU A 131 21.19 38.96 -2.31
N LYS A 132 20.10 39.56 -2.79
CA LYS A 132 19.35 40.59 -2.06
C LYS A 132 18.27 40.02 -1.13
N TYR A 133 17.60 38.94 -1.52
CA TYR A 133 16.42 38.46 -0.83
C TYR A 133 16.75 37.82 0.52
N PRO A 134 15.98 38.14 1.57
CA PRO A 134 16.12 37.49 2.87
C PRO A 134 15.78 35.99 2.75
N PRO A 135 16.26 35.14 3.68
CA PRO A 135 16.10 33.68 3.59
C PRO A 135 14.66 33.20 3.36
N ASN A 136 13.66 33.85 3.99
CA ASN A 136 12.25 33.49 3.84
C ASN A 136 11.65 33.78 2.44
N LYS A 137 12.34 34.58 1.62
CA LYS A 137 11.94 34.91 0.24
C LYS A 137 12.87 34.35 -0.82
N ARG A 138 13.88 33.55 -0.45
CA ARG A 138 14.87 33.01 -1.40
C ARG A 138 14.23 32.22 -2.55
N HIS A 139 13.11 31.54 -2.30
CA HIS A 139 12.36 30.80 -3.32
C HIS A 139 11.80 31.69 -4.44
N GLU A 140 11.53 32.98 -4.18
CA GLU A 140 11.08 33.94 -5.20
C GLU A 140 12.18 34.27 -6.23
N ALA A 141 13.45 34.04 -5.89
CA ALA A 141 14.59 34.23 -6.79
C ALA A 141 14.83 33.04 -7.73
N ILE A 142 14.06 31.95 -7.59
CA ILE A 142 14.17 30.74 -8.39
C ILE A 142 12.98 30.69 -9.35
N MET A 143 13.24 30.47 -10.63
CA MET A 143 12.20 30.41 -11.65
C MET A 143 12.33 29.15 -12.51
N GLY A 144 11.22 28.43 -12.67
CA GLY A 144 11.05 27.47 -13.76
C GLY A 144 10.56 28.17 -15.03
N PHE A 145 11.26 27.94 -16.15
CA PHE A 145 10.80 28.32 -17.48
C PHE A 145 10.36 27.08 -18.24
N SER A 146 9.16 27.08 -18.81
CA SER A 146 8.67 25.97 -19.62
C SER A 146 9.52 25.77 -20.88
N VAL A 147 9.65 24.52 -21.33
CA VAL A 147 10.33 24.18 -22.59
C VAL A 147 9.52 24.68 -23.79
N ASP A 148 8.18 24.68 -23.67
CA ASP A 148 7.27 25.13 -24.73
C ASP A 148 7.13 26.67 -24.72
N GLU A 149 7.23 27.28 -23.55
CA GLU A 149 7.45 28.71 -23.40
C GLU A 149 8.96 28.97 -23.47
N ALA A 150 9.53 28.94 -24.68
CA ALA A 150 10.76 29.69 -24.89
C ALA A 150 10.62 31.08 -24.23
N LEU A 151 11.70 31.65 -23.71
CA LEU A 151 11.68 33.05 -23.26
C LEU A 151 11.14 33.89 -24.44
N TYR A 152 9.86 34.23 -24.46
CA TYR A 152 9.28 35.08 -25.48
C TYR A 152 9.19 36.47 -24.85
N ARG A 153 10.02 37.39 -25.30
CA ARG A 153 9.79 38.83 -25.10
C ARG A 153 9.25 39.36 -26.43
N ASP A 154 8.01 39.86 -26.43
CA ASP A 154 7.35 40.48 -27.59
C ASP A 154 7.24 39.62 -28.87
N GLY A 155 7.10 38.29 -28.74
CA GLY A 155 6.71 37.42 -29.87
C GLY A 155 7.83 36.84 -30.73
N GLU A 156 9.11 36.95 -30.32
CA GLU A 156 10.25 36.30 -30.99
C GLU A 156 10.88 35.18 -30.13
N ILE A 157 11.36 34.13 -30.79
CA ILE A 157 11.98 32.93 -30.19
C ILE A 157 13.37 33.28 -29.65
N LEU A 158 13.63 33.06 -28.35
CA LEU A 158 14.95 33.32 -27.73
C LEU A 158 15.85 32.07 -27.54
N VAL A 159 15.46 30.87 -28.00
CA VAL A 159 16.24 29.65 -27.67
C VAL A 159 16.46 28.74 -28.89
N ASP A 160 17.45 29.08 -29.71
CA ASP A 160 18.45 28.14 -30.23
C ASP A 160 19.77 28.91 -30.45
N SER A 161 20.89 28.34 -30.00
CA SER A 161 22.26 28.87 -30.00
C SER A 161 22.58 30.20 -29.27
N GLN A 162 21.60 31.05 -28.93
CA GLN A 162 21.79 32.34 -28.22
C GLN A 162 21.41 32.35 -26.72
N THR A 163 21.07 31.20 -26.13
CA THR A 163 20.61 31.07 -24.72
C THR A 163 21.61 31.64 -23.69
N ARG A 164 22.91 31.47 -23.93
CA ARG A 164 23.97 31.94 -23.02
C ARG A 164 24.11 33.47 -22.99
N GLU A 165 23.71 34.17 -24.06
CA GLU A 165 23.77 35.62 -24.13
C GLU A 165 22.65 36.24 -23.28
N ILE A 166 21.43 35.71 -23.39
CA ILE A 166 20.27 36.15 -22.59
C ILE A 166 20.44 35.82 -21.10
N GLU A 167 21.00 34.65 -20.78
CA GLU A 167 21.38 34.29 -19.41
C GLU A 167 22.35 35.32 -18.81
N ALA A 168 23.35 35.74 -19.59
CA ALA A 168 24.31 36.75 -19.16
C ALA A 168 23.64 38.11 -18.97
N ASP A 169 22.82 38.55 -19.93
CA ASP A 169 22.12 39.84 -19.90
C ASP A 169 21.18 39.96 -18.70
N LEU A 170 20.36 38.93 -18.47
CA LEU A 170 19.39 38.88 -17.37
C LEU A 170 20.01 38.43 -16.05
N SER A 171 21.29 38.03 -16.04
CA SER A 171 21.97 37.47 -14.87
C SER A 171 21.22 36.30 -14.25
N LEU A 172 20.78 35.40 -15.13
CA LEU A 172 20.14 34.13 -14.80
C LEU A 172 21.17 33.03 -14.79
N PHE A 173 21.25 32.30 -13.68
CA PHE A 173 22.13 31.14 -13.55
C PHE A 173 21.34 29.84 -13.74
N PRO A 174 21.63 29.02 -14.77
CA PRO A 174 21.00 27.72 -14.97
C PRO A 174 21.41 26.73 -13.89
N LEU A 175 20.44 26.14 -13.18
CA LEU A 175 20.73 25.26 -12.04
C LEU A 175 21.43 23.96 -12.42
N PHE A 176 21.20 23.42 -13.62
CA PHE A 176 21.88 22.22 -14.11
C PHE A 176 23.39 22.43 -14.32
N GLN A 177 23.86 23.68 -14.31
CA GLN A 177 25.28 24.04 -14.38
C GLN A 177 25.92 24.26 -13.00
N VAL A 178 25.20 24.02 -11.89
CA VAL A 178 25.69 24.34 -10.53
C VAL A 178 27.02 23.67 -10.19
N PHE A 179 27.25 22.44 -10.68
CA PHE A 179 28.51 21.70 -10.47
C PHE A 179 29.56 21.95 -11.57
N ASN A 180 29.22 22.74 -12.58
CA ASN A 180 30.11 23.19 -13.66
C ASN A 180 30.24 24.73 -13.67
N PHE A 181 30.10 25.36 -12.50
CA PHE A 181 30.11 26.82 -12.35
C PHE A 181 31.31 27.52 -13.00
N PRO A 182 32.56 27.00 -12.94
CA PRO A 182 33.70 27.65 -13.58
C PRO A 182 33.55 27.83 -15.10
N GLU A 183 32.93 26.86 -15.78
CA GLU A 183 32.68 26.96 -17.22
C GLU A 183 31.67 28.08 -17.51
N TRP A 184 30.53 28.06 -16.81
CA TRP A 184 29.51 29.09 -16.94
C TRP A 184 30.05 30.50 -16.61
N ARG A 185 30.81 30.63 -15.52
CA ARG A 185 31.45 31.88 -15.08
C ARG A 185 32.36 32.45 -16.17
N SER A 186 33.19 31.61 -16.81
CA SER A 186 34.07 32.04 -17.90
C SER A 186 33.29 32.63 -19.08
N HIS A 187 32.16 32.04 -19.43
CA HIS A 187 31.28 32.56 -20.48
C HIS A 187 30.63 33.89 -20.07
N TYR A 188 30.08 33.96 -18.86
CA TYR A 188 29.44 35.17 -18.35
C TYR A 188 30.40 36.37 -18.31
N CYS A 189 31.63 36.18 -17.82
CA CYS A 189 32.63 37.24 -17.74
C CYS A 189 33.00 37.78 -19.13
N LYS A 190 33.13 36.90 -20.12
CA LYS A 190 33.39 37.28 -21.52
C LYS A 190 32.26 38.12 -22.10
N SER A 191 31.00 37.75 -21.87
CA SER A 191 29.84 38.51 -22.34
C SER A 191 29.79 39.94 -21.80
N TRP A 192 30.27 40.14 -20.57
CA TRP A 192 30.30 41.45 -19.90
C TRP A 192 31.65 42.18 -19.95
N GLN A 193 32.60 41.70 -20.77
CA GLN A 193 33.94 42.29 -20.93
C GLN A 193 34.64 42.56 -19.58
N ASP A 194 34.54 41.62 -18.64
CA ASP A 194 35.16 41.71 -17.31
C ASP A 194 34.75 42.96 -16.51
N ASN A 195 33.48 43.37 -16.62
CA ASN A 195 32.93 44.47 -15.84
C ASN A 195 33.14 44.26 -14.32
N PRO A 196 33.79 45.19 -13.60
CA PRO A 196 34.14 45.01 -12.18
C PRO A 196 32.94 44.79 -11.24
N GLN A 197 31.80 45.44 -11.50
CA GLN A 197 30.61 45.30 -10.66
C GLN A 197 29.97 43.92 -10.84
N LYS A 198 29.93 43.44 -12.08
CA LYS A 198 29.42 42.10 -12.41
C LYS A 198 30.32 41.00 -11.86
N LEU A 199 31.64 41.20 -11.92
CA LEU A 199 32.63 40.30 -11.31
C LEU A 199 32.40 40.18 -9.80
N ALA A 200 32.31 41.31 -9.09
CA ALA A 200 32.07 41.31 -7.64
C ALA A 200 30.74 40.60 -7.27
N MET A 201 29.69 40.81 -8.05
CA MET A 201 28.39 40.12 -7.87
C MET A 201 28.53 38.61 -8.03
N ILE A 202 29.29 38.15 -9.03
CA ILE A 202 29.53 36.73 -9.26
C ILE A 202 30.40 36.11 -8.18
N ASP A 203 31.42 36.83 -7.70
CA ASP A 203 32.25 36.37 -6.59
C ASP A 203 31.42 36.17 -5.32
N GLU A 204 30.52 37.11 -5.02
CA GLU A 204 29.58 36.98 -3.90
C GLU A 204 28.60 35.82 -4.11
N PHE A 205 28.07 35.66 -5.32
CA PHE A 205 27.16 34.56 -5.67
C PHE A 205 27.84 33.20 -5.56
N GLU A 206 29.08 33.08 -6.02
CA GLU A 206 29.86 31.86 -5.88
C GLU A 206 30.04 31.52 -4.41
N ALA A 207 30.53 32.48 -3.62
CA ALA A 207 30.86 32.29 -2.22
C ALA A 207 29.63 31.99 -1.34
N THR A 208 28.48 32.60 -1.62
CA THR A 208 27.30 32.55 -0.74
C THR A 208 26.19 31.64 -1.22
N VAL A 209 26.19 31.24 -2.50
CA VAL A 209 25.13 30.41 -3.10
C VAL A 209 25.70 29.14 -3.70
N ILE A 210 26.66 29.24 -4.63
CA ILE A 210 27.18 28.06 -5.34
C ILE A 210 27.92 27.12 -4.39
N LYS A 211 28.78 27.66 -3.52
CA LYS A 211 29.50 26.85 -2.52
C LYS A 211 28.55 26.09 -1.59
N ASN A 212 27.37 26.63 -1.30
CA ASN A 212 26.37 25.91 -0.50
C ASN A 212 25.86 24.66 -1.20
N PHE A 213 25.71 24.65 -2.53
CA PHE A 213 25.35 23.46 -3.30
C PHE A 213 26.52 22.47 -3.38
N GLU A 214 27.72 22.94 -3.72
CA GLU A 214 28.92 22.11 -3.89
C GLU A 214 29.31 21.39 -2.60
N GLN A 215 29.19 22.07 -1.46
CA GLN A 215 29.58 21.56 -0.15
C GLN A 215 28.41 20.92 0.61
N TYR A 216 27.20 20.95 0.05
CA TYR A 216 26.00 20.50 0.74
C TYR A 216 26.13 19.04 1.19
N GLN A 217 25.96 18.80 2.49
CA GLN A 217 25.95 17.46 3.08
C GLN A 217 24.52 17.04 3.38
N MET A 218 24.09 15.92 2.79
CA MET A 218 22.79 15.35 3.07
C MET A 218 22.91 14.26 4.13
N GLY A 219 22.06 14.30 5.16
CA GLY A 219 21.97 13.22 6.13
C GLY A 219 21.34 11.98 5.50
N VAL A 220 22.02 10.84 5.60
CA VAL A 220 21.58 9.57 5.02
C VAL A 220 21.49 8.51 6.11
N PHE A 221 20.34 7.87 6.18
CA PHE A 221 20.11 6.66 6.97
C PHE A 221 20.24 5.45 6.05
N PHE A 222 21.30 4.65 6.23
CA PHE A 222 21.45 3.37 5.53
C PHE A 222 20.86 2.26 6.38
N LEU A 223 19.91 1.53 5.82
CA LEU A 223 19.42 0.27 6.36
C LEU A 223 20.24 -0.87 5.76
N SER A 224 20.74 -1.74 6.62
CA SER A 224 21.57 -2.88 6.21
C SER A 224 20.80 -3.83 5.28
N ALA A 225 21.51 -4.36 4.28
CA ALA A 225 21.02 -5.42 3.41
C ALA A 225 20.68 -6.72 4.18
N GLU A 226 21.12 -6.89 5.43
CA GLU A 226 20.78 -8.06 6.26
C GLU A 226 19.39 -7.94 6.92
N LEU A 227 18.81 -6.73 6.99
CA LEU A 227 17.54 -6.53 7.70
C LEU A 227 16.38 -7.30 7.05
N PRO A 228 15.52 -7.98 7.84
CA PRO A 228 14.33 -8.62 7.30
C PRO A 228 13.42 -7.61 6.58
N LYS A 229 12.75 -8.07 5.52
CA LYS A 229 11.85 -7.24 4.69
C LYS A 229 10.75 -6.58 5.52
N GLU A 230 10.18 -7.31 6.48
CA GLU A 230 9.16 -6.79 7.39
C GLU A 230 9.68 -5.67 8.32
N SER A 231 10.96 -5.74 8.72
CA SER A 231 11.59 -4.70 9.54
C SER A 231 11.80 -3.42 8.73
N ILE A 232 12.22 -3.57 7.47
CA ILE A 232 12.39 -2.45 6.53
C ILE A 232 11.02 -1.79 6.26
N TYR A 233 9.98 -2.59 6.02
CA TYR A 233 8.60 -2.08 5.88
C TYR A 233 8.16 -1.30 7.11
N TYR A 234 8.37 -1.85 8.32
CA TYR A 234 7.96 -1.19 9.56
C TYR A 234 8.66 0.16 9.75
N ILE A 235 9.97 0.22 9.52
CA ILE A 235 10.75 1.47 9.60
C ILE A 235 10.21 2.50 8.59
N PHE A 236 9.93 2.06 7.35
CA PHE A 236 9.36 2.91 6.32
C PHE A 236 7.96 3.42 6.69
N GLU A 237 7.07 2.53 7.16
CA GLU A 237 5.70 2.85 7.56
C GLU A 237 5.71 3.90 8.68
N GLU A 238 6.49 3.67 9.74
CA GLU A 238 6.63 4.58 10.88
C GLU A 238 7.11 5.98 10.47
N ASN A 239 8.11 6.05 9.58
CA ASN A 239 8.64 7.33 9.11
C ASN A 239 7.67 8.06 8.15
N ASN A 240 6.83 7.31 7.43
CA ASN A 240 5.93 7.85 6.41
C ASN A 240 4.45 7.83 6.79
N LYS A 241 4.08 7.68 8.08
CA LYS A 241 2.69 7.59 8.57
C LYS A 241 1.73 8.65 8.04
N ARG A 242 2.23 9.83 7.68
CA ARG A 242 1.40 10.93 7.14
C ARG A 242 1.32 10.92 5.61
N HIS A 243 2.22 10.26 4.89
CA HIS A 243 2.49 10.50 3.46
C HIS A 243 2.62 9.23 2.60
N SER A 244 2.73 8.04 3.20
CA SER A 244 2.78 6.76 2.46
C SER A 244 1.40 6.33 1.98
N GLN A 245 1.31 5.92 0.71
CA GLN A 245 0.19 5.18 0.15
C GLN A 245 0.53 3.70 -0.09
N ALA A 246 1.78 3.29 0.11
CA ALA A 246 2.23 1.94 -0.20
C ALA A 246 1.69 0.95 0.86
N THR A 247 0.96 -0.05 0.38
CA THR A 247 0.38 -1.12 1.20
C THR A 247 1.31 -2.33 1.29
N GLU A 248 1.06 -3.27 2.21
CA GLU A 248 1.80 -4.54 2.27
C GLU A 248 1.75 -5.31 0.94
N PHE A 249 0.64 -5.19 0.20
CA PHE A 249 0.49 -5.76 -1.15
C PHE A 249 1.50 -5.16 -2.14
N ASP A 250 1.72 -3.85 -2.11
CA ASP A 250 2.67 -3.18 -3.01
C ASP A 250 4.11 -3.60 -2.71
N TRP A 251 4.44 -3.77 -1.43
CA TRP A 251 5.75 -4.25 -0.99
C TRP A 251 6.04 -5.68 -1.43
N LEU A 252 5.06 -6.59 -1.29
CA LEU A 252 5.19 -7.94 -1.82
C LEU A 252 5.27 -7.95 -3.34
N THR A 253 4.48 -7.11 -4.03
CA THR A 253 4.52 -6.99 -5.48
C THR A 253 5.93 -6.63 -5.95
N ALA A 254 6.55 -5.62 -5.33
CA ALA A 254 7.91 -5.24 -5.66
C ALA A 254 8.93 -6.35 -5.33
N SER A 255 8.73 -7.07 -4.22
CA SER A 255 9.60 -8.17 -3.81
C SER A 255 9.55 -9.35 -4.78
N PHE A 256 8.35 -9.73 -5.24
CA PHE A 256 8.18 -10.82 -6.20
C PHE A 256 8.60 -10.40 -7.61
N ALA A 257 8.42 -9.13 -7.97
CA ALA A 257 8.85 -8.62 -9.26
C ALA A 257 10.37 -8.61 -9.41
N ALA A 258 11.12 -8.46 -8.31
CA ALA A 258 12.58 -8.64 -8.30
C ALA A 258 13.00 -10.07 -8.70
N LYS A 259 12.13 -11.05 -8.40
CA LYS A 259 12.28 -12.47 -8.77
C LYS A 259 11.57 -12.80 -10.09
N GLY A 260 11.21 -11.79 -10.90
CA GLY A 260 10.58 -11.97 -12.21
C GLY A 260 9.09 -12.31 -12.19
N PHE A 261 8.38 -12.10 -11.07
CA PHE A 261 6.96 -12.42 -10.94
C PHE A 261 6.09 -11.18 -10.69
N ASP A 262 5.11 -10.95 -11.56
CA ASP A 262 4.14 -9.86 -11.41
C ASP A 262 2.90 -10.31 -10.60
N LEU A 263 2.96 -10.06 -9.29
CA LEU A 263 1.87 -10.36 -8.35
C LEU A 263 0.58 -9.59 -8.68
N ARG A 264 0.69 -8.37 -9.20
CA ARG A 264 -0.49 -7.53 -9.46
C ARG A 264 -1.28 -8.06 -10.64
N SER A 265 -0.60 -8.43 -11.72
CA SER A 265 -1.24 -9.04 -12.89
C SER A 265 -1.86 -10.39 -12.56
N ASP A 266 -1.18 -11.24 -11.77
CA ASP A 266 -1.72 -12.52 -11.31
C ASP A 266 -2.97 -12.31 -10.42
N TRP A 267 -2.93 -11.37 -9.46
CA TRP A 267 -4.10 -11.04 -8.64
C TRP A 267 -5.29 -10.56 -9.49
N ILE A 268 -5.09 -9.67 -10.46
CA ILE A 268 -6.18 -9.17 -11.33
C ILE A 268 -6.86 -10.33 -12.08
N ALA A 269 -6.08 -11.29 -12.59
CA ALA A 269 -6.62 -12.48 -13.25
C ALA A 269 -7.44 -13.34 -12.29
N ARG A 270 -6.95 -13.56 -11.06
CA ARG A 270 -7.66 -14.32 -10.02
C ARG A 270 -8.90 -13.60 -9.52
N GLU A 271 -8.82 -12.31 -9.27
CA GLU A 271 -9.95 -11.48 -8.85
C GLU A 271 -11.07 -11.54 -9.88
N LYS A 272 -10.75 -11.41 -11.18
CA LYS A 272 -11.73 -11.59 -12.26
C LYS A 272 -12.41 -12.97 -12.21
N ARG A 273 -11.64 -14.04 -11.97
CA ARG A 273 -12.16 -15.41 -11.85
C ARG A 273 -13.06 -15.55 -10.62
N LEU A 274 -12.61 -15.12 -9.45
CA LEU A 274 -13.35 -15.22 -8.19
C LEU A 274 -14.62 -14.34 -8.18
N ASN A 275 -14.59 -13.20 -8.86
CA ASN A 275 -15.76 -12.31 -9.03
C ASN A 275 -16.92 -12.93 -9.80
N SER A 276 -16.70 -14.04 -10.52
CA SER A 276 -17.79 -14.84 -11.09
C SER A 276 -18.72 -15.43 -10.03
N HIS A 277 -18.25 -15.53 -8.78
CA HIS A 277 -19.03 -15.91 -7.61
C HIS A 277 -19.47 -14.66 -6.84
N PRO A 278 -20.77 -14.33 -6.80
CA PRO A 278 -21.25 -13.08 -6.20
C PRO A 278 -20.76 -12.83 -4.77
N VAL A 279 -20.78 -13.85 -3.91
CA VAL A 279 -20.36 -13.77 -2.50
C VAL A 279 -18.88 -13.38 -2.33
N LEU A 280 -18.03 -13.61 -3.34
CA LEU A 280 -16.60 -13.32 -3.30
C LEU A 280 -16.22 -11.94 -3.89
N ARG A 281 -17.17 -11.16 -4.41
CA ARG A 281 -16.90 -9.89 -5.11
C ARG A 281 -16.18 -8.82 -4.28
N GLN A 282 -16.18 -8.96 -2.95
CA GLN A 282 -15.46 -8.05 -2.04
C GLN A 282 -14.22 -8.70 -1.40
N LEU A 283 -13.79 -9.87 -1.89
CA LEU A 283 -12.53 -10.48 -1.45
C LEU A 283 -11.36 -9.60 -1.88
N ARG A 284 -10.57 -9.12 -0.92
CA ARG A 284 -9.44 -8.23 -1.21
C ARG A 284 -8.17 -9.04 -1.45
N SER A 285 -7.21 -8.45 -2.15
CA SER A 285 -5.89 -9.06 -2.37
C SER A 285 -5.21 -9.47 -1.05
N MET A 286 -5.32 -8.63 -0.02
CA MET A 286 -4.79 -8.93 1.32
C MET A 286 -5.48 -10.12 1.99
N ASP A 287 -6.79 -10.32 1.78
CA ASP A 287 -7.50 -11.47 2.34
C ASP A 287 -6.99 -12.78 1.70
N PHE A 288 -6.73 -12.74 0.38
CA PHE A 288 -6.16 -13.86 -0.36
C PHE A 288 -4.72 -14.17 0.05
N LEU A 289 -3.88 -13.13 0.20
CA LEU A 289 -2.50 -13.30 0.66
C LEU A 289 -2.43 -13.80 2.11
N GLN A 290 -3.35 -13.37 2.99
CA GLN A 290 -3.45 -13.92 4.35
C GLN A 290 -3.80 -15.41 4.34
N ALA A 291 -4.67 -15.85 3.42
CA ALA A 291 -4.98 -17.27 3.27
C ALA A 291 -3.74 -18.07 2.82
N ILE A 292 -2.92 -17.51 1.91
CA ILE A 292 -1.63 -18.10 1.51
C ILE A 292 -0.68 -18.17 2.71
N ALA A 293 -0.54 -17.09 3.47
CA ALA A 293 0.31 -17.05 4.66
C ALA A 293 -0.13 -18.07 5.73
N LEU A 294 -1.44 -18.23 5.94
CA LEU A 294 -1.99 -19.27 6.81
C LEU A 294 -1.63 -20.67 6.32
N MET A 295 -1.77 -20.95 5.02
CA MET A 295 -1.41 -22.25 4.43
C MET A 295 0.08 -22.55 4.49
N ALA A 296 0.93 -21.58 4.17
CA ALA A 296 2.38 -21.72 4.26
C ALA A 296 2.81 -22.06 5.69
N ASN A 297 2.33 -21.29 6.69
CA ASN A 297 2.61 -21.55 8.10
C ASN A 297 2.10 -22.93 8.57
N TYR A 298 0.88 -23.32 8.15
CA TYR A 298 0.32 -24.63 8.48
C TYR A 298 1.20 -25.78 7.97
N THR A 299 1.65 -25.69 6.73
CA THR A 299 2.46 -26.76 6.11
C THR A 299 3.89 -26.83 6.66
N GLN A 300 4.52 -25.68 6.94
CA GLN A 300 5.81 -25.66 7.63
C GLN A 300 5.71 -26.35 9.01
N ARG A 301 4.62 -26.11 9.76
CA ARG A 301 4.38 -26.78 11.05
C ARG A 301 4.21 -28.29 10.90
N ALA A 302 3.46 -28.75 9.90
CA ALA A 302 3.25 -30.18 9.66
C ALA A 302 4.56 -30.94 9.35
N GLN A 303 5.56 -30.24 8.81
CA GLN A 303 6.89 -30.80 8.49
C GLN A 303 7.87 -30.81 9.67
N VAL A 304 7.60 -30.06 10.75
CA VAL A 304 8.45 -30.02 11.97
C VAL A 304 7.70 -30.64 13.16
N PRO A 305 7.75 -31.98 13.33
CA PRO A 305 7.19 -32.62 14.51
C PRO A 305 8.15 -32.41 15.69
N SER A 306 8.08 -31.28 16.39
CA SER A 306 8.83 -31.10 17.64
C SER A 306 8.08 -31.72 18.81
N PRO A 307 8.62 -32.76 19.47
CA PRO A 307 8.09 -33.23 20.75
C PRO A 307 8.50 -32.21 21.81
N GLY A 308 7.53 -31.47 22.38
CA GLY A 308 7.75 -30.64 23.57
C GLY A 308 7.66 -29.12 23.40
N SER A 309 7.33 -28.59 22.22
CA SER A 309 7.06 -27.16 22.05
C SER A 309 5.64 -26.80 22.47
N HIS A 310 5.49 -25.76 23.30
CA HIS A 310 4.18 -25.28 23.74
C HIS A 310 3.36 -24.79 22.51
N PRO A 311 2.07 -25.16 22.36
CA PRO A 311 1.21 -24.72 21.25
C PRO A 311 1.11 -23.20 21.10
N GLN A 312 1.34 -22.47 22.20
CA GLN A 312 1.31 -20.99 22.26
C GLN A 312 2.59 -20.32 21.73
N GLU A 313 3.76 -20.98 21.77
CA GLU A 313 5.02 -20.41 21.24
C GLU A 313 5.15 -20.59 19.72
N LEU A 314 4.50 -21.61 19.15
CA LEU A 314 4.52 -21.90 17.71
C LEU A 314 3.38 -21.25 16.93
N ALA A 315 2.38 -20.69 17.60
CA ALA A 315 1.34 -19.89 16.97
C ALA A 315 1.91 -18.49 16.65
N LYS A 316 2.78 -18.41 15.64
CA LYS A 316 2.87 -17.16 14.87
C LYS A 316 1.50 -16.97 14.23
N VAL A 317 0.63 -16.26 14.95
CA VAL A 317 -0.66 -15.77 14.46
C VAL A 317 -0.41 -15.24 13.07
N ALA A 318 -1.13 -15.70 12.05
CA ALA A 318 -1.01 -15.14 10.71
C ALA A 318 -1.65 -13.75 10.73
N ARG A 319 -0.88 -12.77 11.18
CA ARG A 319 -1.30 -11.38 11.16
C ARG A 319 -1.23 -10.88 9.74
N SER A 320 -2.00 -9.83 9.43
CA SER A 320 -1.91 -9.13 8.15
C SER A 320 -0.47 -8.76 7.79
N ARG A 321 0.38 -8.50 8.80
CA ARG A 321 1.80 -8.18 8.65
C ARG A 321 2.70 -9.37 8.32
N ASP A 322 2.32 -10.60 8.68
CA ASP A 322 3.10 -11.80 8.37
C ASP A 322 3.07 -12.14 6.88
N VAL A 323 2.11 -11.58 6.14
CA VAL A 323 2.07 -11.60 4.67
C VAL A 323 3.40 -11.11 4.07
N LEU A 324 4.07 -10.14 4.69
CA LEU A 324 5.37 -9.64 4.19
C LEU A 324 6.47 -10.71 4.20
N ARG A 325 6.35 -11.77 5.00
CA ARG A 325 7.31 -12.89 5.06
C ARG A 325 7.08 -13.94 3.98
N LEU A 326 5.99 -13.83 3.21
CA LEU A 326 5.73 -14.76 2.13
C LEU A 326 6.86 -14.76 1.11
N GLU A 327 7.31 -15.96 0.78
CA GLU A 327 8.22 -16.20 -0.32
C GLU A 327 7.48 -16.52 -1.62
N LEU A 328 8.10 -16.22 -2.76
CA LEU A 328 7.49 -16.44 -4.07
C LEU A 328 7.13 -17.92 -4.29
N ALA A 329 7.97 -18.85 -3.81
CA ALA A 329 7.71 -20.28 -3.92
C ALA A 329 6.44 -20.69 -3.16
N GLU A 330 6.20 -20.13 -1.97
CA GLU A 330 5.00 -20.41 -1.16
C GLU A 330 3.75 -19.83 -1.84
N TYR A 331 3.86 -18.63 -2.40
CA TYR A 331 2.78 -18.05 -3.20
C TYR A 331 2.43 -18.93 -4.39
N GLN A 332 3.42 -19.31 -5.19
CA GLN A 332 3.21 -20.15 -6.38
C GLN A 332 2.66 -21.53 -6.04
N GLN A 333 3.08 -22.10 -4.90
CA GLN A 333 2.58 -23.38 -4.42
C GLN A 333 1.10 -23.32 -4.05
N TRP A 334 0.65 -22.25 -3.37
CA TRP A 334 -0.67 -22.22 -2.75
C TRP A 334 -1.71 -21.36 -3.47
N ALA A 335 -1.31 -20.43 -4.34
CA ALA A 335 -2.25 -19.51 -4.99
C ALA A 335 -3.33 -20.24 -5.81
N GLU A 336 -2.98 -21.24 -6.61
CA GLU A 336 -3.97 -21.98 -7.40
C GLU A 336 -4.85 -22.91 -6.55
N PRO A 337 -4.30 -23.77 -5.65
CA PRO A 337 -5.11 -24.56 -4.73
C PRO A 337 -6.09 -23.73 -3.89
N LEU A 338 -5.67 -22.56 -3.41
CA LEU A 338 -6.54 -21.67 -2.66
C LEU A 338 -7.61 -21.04 -3.56
N SER A 339 -7.27 -20.66 -4.80
CA SER A 339 -8.28 -20.15 -5.75
C SER A 339 -9.40 -21.16 -5.97
N VAL A 340 -9.06 -22.44 -6.16
CA VAL A 340 -10.04 -23.54 -6.26
C VAL A 340 -10.83 -23.69 -4.95
N ALA A 341 -10.17 -23.59 -3.79
CA ALA A 341 -10.84 -23.67 -2.50
C ALA A 341 -11.82 -22.52 -2.27
N PHE A 342 -11.50 -21.29 -2.69
CA PHE A 342 -12.41 -20.15 -2.65
C PHE A 342 -13.67 -20.41 -3.50
N GLU A 343 -13.53 -21.00 -4.69
CA GLU A 343 -14.68 -21.36 -5.55
C GLU A 343 -15.55 -22.45 -4.92
N GLN A 344 -14.94 -23.48 -4.32
CA GLN A 344 -15.66 -24.53 -3.61
C GLN A 344 -16.39 -23.98 -2.39
N MET A 345 -15.73 -23.09 -1.65
CA MET A 345 -16.32 -22.38 -0.52
C MET A 345 -17.50 -21.50 -0.96
N ALA A 346 -17.43 -20.82 -2.10
CA ALA A 346 -18.56 -20.06 -2.61
C ALA A 346 -19.80 -20.94 -2.83
N ARG A 347 -19.63 -22.19 -3.27
CA ARG A 347 -20.72 -23.18 -3.39
C ARG A 347 -21.25 -23.60 -2.03
N PHE A 348 -20.36 -23.84 -1.06
CA PHE A 348 -20.74 -24.12 0.33
C PHE A 348 -21.61 -22.99 0.92
N LEU A 349 -21.19 -21.73 0.74
CA LEU A 349 -21.92 -20.55 1.22
C LEU A 349 -23.27 -20.38 0.51
N ASN A 350 -23.33 -20.64 -0.79
CA ASN A 350 -24.58 -20.61 -1.56
C ASN A 350 -25.59 -21.63 -1.01
N ASN A 351 -25.14 -22.83 -0.65
CA ASN A 351 -25.99 -23.84 0.01
C ASN A 351 -26.49 -23.40 1.40
N GLN A 352 -25.80 -22.43 2.03
CA GLN A 352 -26.20 -21.81 3.29
C GLN A 352 -27.00 -20.51 3.08
N ALA A 353 -27.49 -20.26 1.85
CA ALA A 353 -28.24 -19.06 1.47
C ALA A 353 -27.51 -17.73 1.73
N ILE A 354 -26.18 -17.77 1.63
CA ILE A 354 -25.28 -16.61 1.65
C ILE A 354 -24.84 -16.39 0.20
N TYR A 355 -25.41 -15.37 -0.44
CA TYR A 355 -25.25 -15.17 -1.89
C TYR A 355 -24.37 -13.98 -2.23
N GLU A 356 -24.49 -12.89 -1.48
CA GLU A 356 -23.79 -11.64 -1.76
C GLU A 356 -22.82 -11.27 -0.62
N PRO A 357 -21.84 -10.38 -0.85
CA PRO A 357 -20.88 -10.01 0.18
C PRO A 357 -21.52 -9.43 1.45
N ASN A 358 -22.67 -8.77 1.31
CA ASN A 358 -23.41 -8.22 2.45
C ASN A 358 -24.09 -9.30 3.32
N ASP A 359 -24.27 -10.51 2.79
CA ASP A 359 -24.79 -11.65 3.55
C ASP A 359 -23.70 -12.27 4.45
N LEU A 360 -22.41 -12.05 4.14
CA LEU A 360 -21.30 -12.62 4.90
C LEU A 360 -21.24 -12.02 6.32
N PRO A 361 -21.31 -12.85 7.38
CA PRO A 361 -21.21 -12.35 8.74
C PRO A 361 -19.81 -11.81 9.06
N TYR A 362 -18.77 -12.55 8.68
CA TYR A 362 -17.37 -12.15 8.86
C TYR A 362 -16.53 -12.50 7.61
N PRO A 363 -15.97 -11.50 6.90
CA PRO A 363 -15.07 -11.75 5.77
C PRO A 363 -13.84 -12.60 6.14
N MET A 364 -13.32 -12.47 7.37
CA MET A 364 -12.17 -13.25 7.85
C MET A 364 -12.44 -14.76 7.88
N GLN A 365 -13.70 -15.20 7.96
CA GLN A 365 -14.00 -16.64 7.88
C GLN A 365 -13.67 -17.20 6.49
N LEU A 366 -13.72 -16.38 5.43
CA LEU A 366 -13.28 -16.79 4.09
C LEU A 366 -11.78 -17.13 4.08
N VAL A 367 -10.99 -16.31 4.78
CA VAL A 367 -9.53 -16.41 4.89
C VAL A 367 -9.09 -17.70 5.61
N VAL A 368 -9.94 -18.25 6.49
CA VAL A 368 -9.69 -19.50 7.22
C VAL A 368 -10.28 -20.71 6.51
N MET A 369 -11.49 -20.55 5.98
CA MET A 369 -12.23 -21.65 5.34
C MET A 369 -11.56 -22.09 4.03
N ALA A 370 -11.00 -21.17 3.25
CA ALA A 370 -10.27 -21.54 2.03
C ALA A 370 -9.05 -22.45 2.34
N PRO A 371 -8.14 -22.11 3.27
CA PRO A 371 -7.11 -23.02 3.76
C PRO A 371 -7.64 -24.38 4.25
N LEU A 372 -8.72 -24.40 5.05
CA LEU A 372 -9.35 -25.65 5.50
C LEU A 372 -9.80 -26.51 4.31
N PHE A 373 -10.45 -25.91 3.31
CA PHE A 373 -10.87 -26.62 2.11
C PHE A 373 -9.67 -27.16 1.32
N THR A 374 -8.57 -26.41 1.24
CA THR A 374 -7.33 -26.88 0.62
C THR A 374 -6.71 -28.06 1.39
N ILE A 375 -6.67 -28.02 2.72
CA ILE A 375 -6.11 -29.09 3.57
C ILE A 375 -6.95 -30.38 3.46
N LEU A 376 -8.28 -30.24 3.51
CA LEU A 376 -9.20 -31.37 3.50
C LEU A 376 -9.37 -31.97 2.10
N GLY A 377 -9.17 -31.18 1.04
CA GLY A 377 -9.28 -31.62 -0.34
C GLY A 377 -10.63 -32.27 -0.63
N GLU A 378 -10.60 -33.48 -1.19
CA GLU A 378 -11.81 -34.23 -1.55
C GLU A 378 -12.69 -34.61 -0.36
N GLN A 379 -12.14 -34.64 0.86
CA GLN A 379 -12.91 -34.98 2.07
C GLN A 379 -14.04 -33.99 2.34
N VAL A 380 -13.94 -32.75 1.86
CA VAL A 380 -14.99 -31.72 2.00
C VAL A 380 -16.33 -32.17 1.41
N LYS A 381 -16.30 -33.08 0.42
CA LYS A 381 -17.51 -33.64 -0.21
C LYS A 381 -18.24 -34.67 0.67
N LEU A 382 -17.57 -35.22 1.69
CA LEU A 382 -18.18 -36.17 2.61
C LEU A 382 -19.19 -35.44 3.51
N ASN A 383 -20.42 -35.96 3.61
CA ASN A 383 -21.48 -35.29 4.35
C ASN A 383 -21.10 -35.00 5.81
N TRP A 384 -20.44 -35.93 6.51
CA TRP A 384 -20.06 -35.71 7.91
C TRP A 384 -19.01 -34.60 8.08
N VAL A 385 -18.07 -34.45 7.13
CA VAL A 385 -17.10 -33.35 7.10
C VAL A 385 -17.83 -32.04 6.82
N TYR A 386 -18.73 -32.04 5.83
CA TYR A 386 -19.57 -30.90 5.50
C TYR A 386 -20.37 -30.42 6.72
N GLN A 387 -20.99 -31.32 7.49
CA GLN A 387 -21.73 -30.96 8.71
C GLN A 387 -20.82 -30.37 9.79
N ARG A 388 -19.59 -30.86 9.96
CA ARG A 388 -18.63 -30.29 10.92
C ARG A 388 -18.15 -28.91 10.50
N LEU A 389 -17.85 -28.70 9.22
CA LEU A 389 -17.51 -27.38 8.68
C LEU A 389 -18.67 -26.40 8.86
N LYS A 390 -19.91 -26.84 8.61
CA LYS A 390 -21.14 -26.07 8.88
C LYS A 390 -21.28 -25.72 10.36
N GLN A 391 -21.08 -26.69 11.25
CA GLN A 391 -21.15 -26.46 12.69
C GLN A 391 -20.11 -25.43 13.15
N TRP A 392 -18.85 -25.60 12.75
CA TRP A 392 -17.79 -24.63 13.03
C TRP A 392 -18.15 -23.24 12.52
N PHE A 393 -18.59 -23.13 11.25
CA PHE A 393 -18.92 -21.85 10.63
C PHE A 393 -19.93 -21.06 11.45
N TYR A 394 -21.02 -21.69 11.90
CA TYR A 394 -22.04 -21.01 12.69
C TYR A 394 -21.65 -20.76 14.14
N CYS A 395 -20.96 -21.72 14.79
CA CYS A 395 -20.40 -21.52 16.14
C CYS A 395 -19.42 -20.34 16.16
N ALA A 396 -18.57 -20.23 15.15
CA ALA A 396 -17.65 -19.12 14.97
C ALA A 396 -18.36 -17.76 14.87
N ILE A 397 -19.52 -17.71 14.18
CA ILE A 397 -20.31 -16.49 14.08
C ILE A 397 -20.92 -16.10 15.43
N VAL A 398 -21.55 -17.06 16.09
CA VAL A 398 -22.25 -16.85 17.37
C VAL A 398 -21.30 -16.47 18.50
N SER A 399 -20.10 -17.06 18.54
CA SER A 399 -19.08 -16.70 19.55
C SER A 399 -18.65 -15.23 19.47
N GLY A 400 -18.80 -14.58 18.31
CA GLY A 400 -18.36 -13.21 18.08
C GLY A 400 -16.83 -13.03 18.05
N SER A 401 -16.05 -14.10 18.16
CA SER A 401 -14.59 -14.06 18.31
C SER A 401 -13.87 -13.38 17.12
N TYR A 402 -14.43 -13.53 15.91
CA TYR A 402 -13.95 -12.88 14.68
C TYR A 402 -14.17 -11.37 14.62
N SER A 403 -14.88 -10.76 15.58
CA SER A 403 -15.02 -9.30 15.64
C SER A 403 -13.83 -8.63 16.34
N ARG A 404 -13.27 -9.26 17.39
CA ARG A 404 -12.26 -8.69 18.29
C ARG A 404 -10.83 -9.18 18.04
N LEU A 405 -10.63 -10.49 17.86
CA LEU A 405 -9.31 -11.13 17.77
C LEU A 405 -9.15 -11.95 16.49
N ARG A 406 -9.56 -11.35 15.36
CA ARG A 406 -9.82 -12.04 14.08
C ARG A 406 -8.66 -12.92 13.60
N GLU A 407 -7.43 -12.41 13.69
CA GLU A 407 -6.23 -13.09 13.20
C GLU A 407 -5.80 -14.25 14.12
N ALA A 408 -5.83 -14.05 15.44
CA ALA A 408 -5.48 -15.09 16.40
C ALA A 408 -6.50 -16.25 16.38
N VAL A 409 -7.78 -15.92 16.25
CA VAL A 409 -8.86 -16.90 16.09
C VAL A 409 -8.70 -17.65 14.77
N ALA A 410 -8.37 -16.96 13.68
CA ALA A 410 -8.16 -17.58 12.37
C ALA A 410 -7.09 -18.68 12.38
N THR A 411 -5.92 -18.40 12.96
CA THR A 411 -4.84 -19.39 13.07
C THR A 411 -5.24 -20.56 13.96
N LYS A 412 -5.88 -20.29 15.10
CA LYS A 412 -6.33 -21.33 16.04
C LYS A 412 -7.37 -22.25 15.39
N ASP A 413 -8.38 -21.67 14.76
CA ASP A 413 -9.47 -22.40 14.12
C ASP A 413 -8.98 -23.28 12.97
N LEU A 414 -8.05 -22.78 12.14
CA LEU A 414 -7.45 -23.59 11.06
C LEU A 414 -6.87 -24.90 11.59
N LEU A 415 -6.18 -24.84 12.73
CA LEU A 415 -5.53 -25.99 13.37
C LEU A 415 -6.55 -26.90 14.04
N GLU A 416 -7.36 -26.36 14.95
CA GLU A 416 -8.31 -27.16 15.74
C GLU A 416 -9.35 -27.83 14.84
N VAL A 417 -9.84 -27.16 13.79
CA VAL A 417 -10.85 -27.73 12.89
C VAL A 417 -10.24 -28.83 12.00
N ALA A 418 -9.02 -28.63 11.48
CA ALA A 418 -8.33 -29.66 10.70
C ALA A 418 -8.04 -30.90 11.56
N GLU A 419 -7.57 -30.73 12.80
CA GLU A 419 -7.35 -31.83 13.75
C GLU A 419 -8.67 -32.52 14.12
N TRP A 420 -9.73 -31.75 14.42
CA TRP A 420 -11.04 -32.28 14.77
C TRP A 420 -11.60 -33.20 13.68
N ILE A 421 -11.54 -32.77 12.42
CA ILE A 421 -12.01 -33.57 11.29
C ILE A 421 -11.22 -34.88 11.18
N ASN A 422 -9.93 -34.87 11.47
CA ASN A 422 -9.09 -36.08 11.49
C ASN A 422 -9.19 -36.93 12.77
N GLY A 423 -10.22 -36.70 13.61
CA GLY A 423 -10.49 -37.50 14.81
C GLY A 423 -9.97 -36.91 16.12
N GLY A 424 -9.47 -35.67 16.10
CA GLY A 424 -9.08 -34.91 17.28
C GLY A 424 -10.27 -34.38 18.10
N GLU A 425 -9.96 -33.55 19.11
CA GLU A 425 -10.97 -32.94 19.98
C GLU A 425 -11.86 -31.92 19.26
N VAL A 426 -13.04 -31.66 19.84
CA VAL A 426 -13.94 -30.59 19.37
C VAL A 426 -13.26 -29.22 19.55
N PRO A 427 -13.23 -28.36 18.53
CA PRO A 427 -12.60 -27.04 18.61
C PRO A 427 -13.18 -26.20 19.75
N SER A 428 -12.32 -25.42 20.39
CA SER A 428 -12.69 -24.50 21.46
C SER A 428 -13.84 -23.56 21.06
N ILE A 429 -13.78 -22.99 19.85
CA ILE A 429 -14.83 -22.08 19.35
C ILE A 429 -16.19 -22.76 19.19
N VAL A 430 -16.21 -24.07 18.97
CA VAL A 430 -17.44 -24.88 18.92
C VAL A 430 -17.94 -25.19 20.32
N ARG A 431 -17.05 -25.51 21.27
CA ARG A 431 -17.39 -25.77 22.68
C ARG A 431 -17.91 -24.53 23.41
N GLU A 432 -17.32 -23.38 23.13
CA GLU A 432 -17.60 -22.10 23.80
C GLU A 432 -18.75 -21.32 23.16
N ALA A 433 -19.21 -21.71 21.96
CA ALA A 433 -20.30 -21.03 21.28
C ALA A 433 -21.61 -21.15 22.09
N HIS A 434 -22.14 -20.00 22.49
CA HIS A 434 -23.38 -19.89 23.25
C HIS A 434 -24.22 -18.73 22.71
N LEU A 435 -25.52 -18.97 22.54
CA LEU A 435 -26.50 -17.96 22.15
C LEU A 435 -27.70 -18.01 23.10
N SER A 436 -27.86 -16.98 23.92
CA SER A 436 -28.98 -16.84 24.85
C SER A 436 -30.14 -16.06 24.25
N ALA A 437 -31.35 -16.24 24.82
CA ALA A 437 -32.52 -15.46 24.43
C ALA A 437 -32.33 -13.96 24.71
N GLU A 438 -31.67 -13.61 25.82
CA GLU A 438 -31.33 -12.24 26.17
C GLU A 438 -30.36 -11.62 25.16
N GLN A 439 -29.35 -12.38 24.72
CA GLN A 439 -28.42 -11.94 23.68
C GLN A 439 -29.17 -11.63 22.38
N LEU A 440 -30.05 -12.53 21.92
CA LEU A 440 -30.87 -12.30 20.73
C LEU A 440 -31.74 -11.05 20.86
N GLN A 441 -32.40 -10.84 21.99
CA GLN A 441 -33.25 -9.67 22.22
C GLN A 441 -32.45 -8.36 22.24
N SER A 442 -31.20 -8.39 22.72
CA SER A 442 -30.34 -7.21 22.83
C SER A 442 -29.79 -6.70 21.48
N ILE A 443 -29.76 -7.52 20.44
CA ILE A 443 -29.18 -7.15 19.16
C ILE A 443 -30.18 -6.31 18.37
N VAL A 444 -29.84 -5.05 18.10
CA VAL A 444 -30.70 -4.11 17.35
C VAL A 444 -30.14 -3.73 15.98
N ASN A 445 -28.87 -4.04 15.72
CA ASN A 445 -28.20 -3.66 14.48
C ASN A 445 -28.46 -4.69 13.37
N ALA A 446 -29.04 -4.22 12.25
CA ALA A 446 -29.28 -5.03 11.05
C ALA A 446 -27.99 -5.55 10.40
N GLY A 447 -26.86 -4.88 10.63
CA GLY A 447 -25.54 -5.32 10.17
C GLY A 447 -24.89 -6.37 11.08
N SER A 448 -25.55 -6.80 12.16
CA SER A 448 -24.99 -7.78 13.08
C SER A 448 -24.70 -9.12 12.37
N PRO A 449 -23.52 -9.73 12.59
CA PRO A 449 -23.19 -11.07 12.08
C PRO A 449 -24.25 -12.11 12.41
N ILE A 450 -24.80 -12.07 13.63
CA ILE A 450 -25.87 -12.98 14.08
C ILE A 450 -27.16 -12.72 13.27
N TYR A 451 -27.50 -11.47 12.98
CA TYR A 451 -28.68 -11.14 12.16
C TYR A 451 -28.56 -11.69 10.73
N ARG A 452 -27.39 -11.52 10.11
CA ARG A 452 -27.10 -12.05 8.78
C ARG A 452 -27.25 -13.57 8.75
N THR A 453 -26.74 -14.26 9.77
CA THR A 453 -26.89 -15.70 9.96
C THR A 453 -28.34 -16.14 10.08
N LEU A 454 -29.14 -15.48 10.92
CA LEU A 454 -30.56 -15.81 11.08
C LEU A 454 -31.32 -15.61 9.78
N THR A 455 -31.04 -14.53 9.06
CA THR A 455 -31.64 -14.25 7.75
C THR A 455 -31.28 -15.34 6.74
N ALA A 456 -30.01 -15.79 6.73
CA ALA A 456 -29.56 -16.89 5.88
C ALA A 456 -30.28 -18.21 6.24
N PHE A 457 -30.47 -18.52 7.53
CA PHE A 457 -31.24 -19.71 7.94
C PHE A 457 -32.70 -19.66 7.49
N LEU A 458 -33.36 -18.52 7.66
CA LEU A 458 -34.74 -18.33 7.18
C LEU A 458 -34.82 -18.56 5.67
N ARG A 459 -33.79 -18.16 4.90
CA ARG A 459 -33.69 -18.43 3.46
C ARG A 459 -33.27 -19.85 3.10
N CYS A 460 -32.68 -20.64 4.01
CA CYS A 460 -32.36 -22.05 3.77
C CYS A 460 -33.60 -22.94 3.90
N ASP A 461 -34.46 -22.62 4.86
CA ASP A 461 -35.74 -23.31 5.05
C ASP A 461 -36.77 -22.92 3.98
N VAL A 462 -37.96 -23.51 4.03
CA VAL A 462 -39.10 -23.08 3.21
C VAL A 462 -39.58 -21.72 3.74
N ALA A 463 -38.88 -20.66 3.36
CA ALA A 463 -39.32 -19.29 3.59
C ALA A 463 -40.68 -19.10 2.90
N LEU A 464 -41.72 -18.83 3.67
CA LEU A 464 -43.03 -18.44 3.16
C LEU A 464 -43.10 -16.92 3.11
N ASP A 465 -43.68 -16.37 2.04
CA ASP A 465 -44.00 -14.95 1.99
C ASP A 465 -45.05 -14.62 3.04
N PHE A 466 -44.84 -13.54 3.81
CA PHE A 466 -45.70 -13.21 4.94
C PHE A 466 -47.08 -12.71 4.51
N VAL A 467 -47.22 -12.20 3.28
CA VAL A 467 -48.49 -11.69 2.74
C VAL A 467 -49.25 -12.82 2.03
N THR A 468 -48.59 -13.59 1.17
CA THR A 468 -49.26 -14.60 0.34
C THR A 468 -49.26 -16.00 0.96
N ALA A 469 -48.43 -16.25 1.98
CA ALA A 469 -48.16 -17.57 2.55
C ALA A 469 -47.60 -18.59 1.54
N GLU A 470 -47.11 -18.14 0.37
CA GLU A 470 -46.53 -19.00 -0.65
C GLU A 470 -45.01 -19.19 -0.41
N PRO A 471 -44.44 -20.36 -0.77
CA PRO A 471 -43.00 -20.56 -0.72
C PRO A 471 -42.26 -19.56 -1.61
N ILE A 472 -41.34 -18.79 -1.03
CA ILE A 472 -40.47 -17.86 -1.77
C ILE A 472 -39.52 -18.70 -2.63
N PRO A 473 -39.61 -18.65 -3.97
CA PRO A 473 -38.76 -19.43 -4.87
C PRO A 473 -37.29 -19.10 -4.67
N ARG A 474 -36.40 -20.09 -4.77
CA ARG A 474 -34.94 -19.88 -4.62
C ARG A 474 -34.38 -18.81 -5.57
N SER A 475 -34.95 -18.66 -6.76
CA SER A 475 -34.58 -17.62 -7.73
C SER A 475 -34.88 -16.19 -7.26
N LEU A 476 -35.86 -16.00 -6.38
CA LEU A 476 -36.22 -14.71 -5.78
C LEU A 476 -35.43 -14.42 -4.49
N ARG A 477 -34.68 -15.42 -3.96
CA ARG A 477 -33.91 -15.29 -2.71
C ARG A 477 -32.56 -14.58 -2.89
N SER A 478 -32.05 -14.52 -4.12
CA SER A 478 -30.78 -13.84 -4.45
C SER A 478 -30.96 -12.40 -4.94
N ASP A 479 -32.18 -12.02 -5.35
CA ASP A 479 -32.47 -10.68 -5.87
C ASP A 479 -32.74 -9.69 -4.74
N GLN A 480 -32.38 -8.43 -4.97
CA GLN A 480 -32.58 -7.26 -4.08
C GLN A 480 -34.05 -6.95 -3.72
N LYS A 481 -34.97 -7.90 -3.94
CA LYS A 481 -36.39 -7.83 -3.65
C LYS A 481 -36.75 -8.38 -2.27
N ILE A 482 -35.79 -8.82 -1.46
CA ILE A 482 -36.06 -9.21 -0.07
C ILE A 482 -35.66 -8.08 0.86
N GLU A 483 -36.64 -7.34 1.34
CA GLU A 483 -36.47 -6.23 2.27
C GLU A 483 -36.49 -6.70 3.73
N ASN A 484 -35.79 -5.97 4.59
CA ASN A 484 -35.78 -6.20 6.04
C ASN A 484 -36.87 -5.35 6.70
N HIS A 485 -37.91 -6.01 7.20
CA HIS A 485 -39.07 -5.33 7.81
C HIS A 485 -39.26 -5.71 9.26
N HIS A 486 -39.87 -4.79 10.01
CA HIS A 486 -40.33 -5.08 11.36
C HIS A 486 -41.64 -5.88 11.32
N ILE A 487 -41.72 -6.98 12.08
CA ILE A 487 -42.95 -7.77 12.24
C ILE A 487 -44.03 -6.88 12.90
N PHE A 488 -43.66 -6.21 13.99
CA PHE A 488 -44.45 -5.15 14.62
C PHE A 488 -43.91 -3.78 14.16
N PRO A 489 -44.64 -3.01 13.34
CA PRO A 489 -44.17 -1.74 12.80
C PRO A 489 -43.73 -0.76 13.89
N GLN A 490 -42.70 0.03 13.61
CA GLN A 490 -42.16 1.00 14.57
C GLN A 490 -43.21 1.99 15.06
N GLN A 491 -44.09 2.47 14.17
CA GLN A 491 -45.14 3.43 14.52
C GLN A 491 -46.12 2.83 15.53
N TRP A 492 -46.55 1.58 15.33
CA TRP A 492 -47.42 0.86 16.26
C TRP A 492 -46.71 0.65 17.61
N CYS A 493 -45.45 0.21 17.59
CA CYS A 493 -44.67 0.02 18.82
C CYS A 493 -44.54 1.31 19.64
N LYS A 494 -44.31 2.46 18.97
CA LYS A 494 -44.24 3.77 19.62
C LYS A 494 -45.58 4.16 20.27
N GLN A 495 -46.70 3.91 19.61
CA GLN A 495 -48.04 4.17 20.16
C GLN A 495 -48.34 3.31 21.40
N GLN A 496 -47.80 2.09 21.45
CA GLN A 496 -47.94 1.18 22.59
C GLN A 496 -46.91 1.41 23.71
N GLY A 497 -46.07 2.44 23.61
CA GLY A 497 -45.03 2.74 24.61
C GLY A 497 -43.89 1.72 24.67
N ILE A 498 -43.69 0.92 23.61
CA ILE A 498 -42.63 -0.09 23.55
C ILE A 498 -41.29 0.61 23.26
N PRO A 499 -40.21 0.32 24.01
CA PRO A 499 -38.94 1.00 23.82
C PRO A 499 -38.21 0.58 22.53
N PRO A 500 -37.38 1.46 21.94
CA PRO A 500 -36.59 1.16 20.74
C PRO A 500 -35.69 -0.07 20.87
N SER A 501 -35.14 -0.32 22.05
CA SER A 501 -34.32 -1.51 22.33
C SER A 501 -35.06 -2.83 22.07
N ARG A 502 -36.39 -2.83 22.21
CA ARG A 502 -37.23 -4.01 21.99
C ARG A 502 -37.78 -4.06 20.57
N TYR A 503 -38.35 -2.97 20.06
CA TYR A 503 -38.94 -3.02 18.72
C TYR A 503 -37.91 -2.99 17.59
N ASN A 504 -36.69 -2.47 17.79
CA ASN A 504 -35.62 -2.57 16.79
C ASN A 504 -34.80 -3.86 16.88
N SER A 505 -35.09 -4.69 17.89
CA SER A 505 -34.43 -5.99 18.09
C SER A 505 -34.57 -6.86 16.85
N ILE A 506 -33.55 -7.67 16.58
CA ILE A 506 -33.53 -8.61 15.46
C ILE A 506 -34.67 -9.63 15.51
N VAL A 507 -35.18 -9.94 16.71
CA VAL A 507 -36.31 -10.88 16.87
C VAL A 507 -37.64 -10.29 16.41
N ASN A 508 -37.73 -8.96 16.24
CA ASN A 508 -38.86 -8.27 15.65
C ASN A 508 -38.64 -8.00 14.15
N ARG A 509 -37.71 -8.69 13.49
CA ARG A 509 -37.41 -8.46 12.07
C ARG A 509 -37.60 -9.73 11.27
N THR A 510 -38.06 -9.55 10.04
CA THR A 510 -38.23 -10.65 9.09
C THR A 510 -37.89 -10.17 7.67
N PRO A 511 -37.27 -11.03 6.85
CA PRO A 511 -37.23 -10.80 5.42
C PRO A 511 -38.64 -10.85 4.82
N LEU A 512 -39.01 -9.89 3.98
CA LEU A 512 -40.26 -9.85 3.21
C LEU A 512 -39.96 -9.63 1.74
N THR A 513 -40.77 -10.21 0.84
CA THR A 513 -40.69 -9.86 -0.58
C THR A 513 -41.23 -8.45 -0.82
N ALA A 514 -40.56 -7.70 -1.69
CA ALA A 514 -40.87 -6.31 -2.04
C ALA A 514 -42.10 -6.16 -2.95
#